data_AF-A0A9D8A6B9-F1
#
_entry.id   AF-A0A9D8A6B9-F1
#
_cell.length_a   1.000
_cell.length_b   1.000
_cell.length_c   1.000
_cell.angle_alpha   90.00
_cell.angle_beta   90.00
_cell.angle_gamma   90.00
#
_symmetry.space_group_name_H-M   'P 1'
#
loop_
_entity.id
_entity.type
_entity.pdbx_description
1 polymer ?
#
loop_
_entity_poly.entity_id
_entity_poly.type
_entity_poly.pdbx_seq_one_letter_code
_entity_poly.pdbx_strand_id
1 'polypeptide(L)'
;MFDMGFAEMLIIGIVALLVIGPERLPSVARSAGKWIAKIKNFINSVKNDVEREFKTEELQKMLQQQQDELQSLKDVVNSKASSSDNSIQNEFDEIEKNVRSKE
;
A
#
# COMPACT_ATOMS: atom_id res chain seq x y z
N MET A 1 5.01 2.18 -24.57
CA MET A 1 5.51 3.56 -24.55
C MET A 1 6.23 3.74 -23.22
N PHE A 2 7.55 3.91 -23.27
CA PHE A 2 8.53 3.74 -22.17
C PHE A 2 8.67 2.29 -21.67
N ASP A 3 9.24 1.43 -22.51
CA ASP A 3 9.91 0.23 -22.00
C ASP A 3 11.25 0.69 -21.41
N MET A 4 11.51 0.45 -20.13
CA MET A 4 12.78 0.80 -19.46
C MET A 4 13.88 -0.15 -19.95
N GLY A 5 14.33 0.05 -21.19
CA GLY A 5 15.42 -0.68 -21.81
C GLY A 5 16.78 -0.05 -21.56
N PHE A 6 17.83 -0.80 -21.91
CA PHE A 6 19.20 -0.31 -21.86
C PHE A 6 19.41 0.90 -22.79
N ALA A 7 18.72 0.94 -23.93
CA ALA A 7 18.81 2.02 -24.91
C ALA A 7 18.31 3.35 -24.32
N GLU A 8 17.18 3.34 -23.63
CA GLU A 8 16.59 4.52 -22.99
C GLU A 8 17.51 5.08 -21.91
N MET A 9 18.09 4.21 -21.06
CA MET A 9 19.07 4.62 -20.05
C MET A 9 20.31 5.28 -20.67
N LEU A 10 20.76 4.78 -21.81
CA LEU A 10 21.90 5.35 -22.54
C LEU A 10 21.56 6.73 -23.11
N ILE A 11 20.37 6.90 -23.71
CA ILE A 11 19.90 8.20 -24.21
C ILE A 11 19.80 9.22 -23.07
N ILE A 12 19.19 8.85 -21.94
CA ILE A 12 19.11 9.72 -20.76
C ILE A 12 20.51 10.09 -20.26
N GLY A 13 21.44 9.12 -20.24
CA GLY A 13 22.84 9.37 -19.91
C GLY A 13 23.50 10.41 -20.80
N ILE A 14 23.33 10.31 -22.13
CA ILE A 14 23.85 11.29 -23.08
C ILE A 14 23.25 12.68 -22.84
N VAL A 15 21.93 12.77 -22.66
CA VAL A 15 21.26 14.04 -22.39
C VAL A 15 21.75 14.65 -21.07
N ALA A 16 21.90 13.85 -20.02
CA ALA A 16 22.43 14.31 -18.74
C ALA A 16 23.87 14.82 -18.88
N LEU A 17 24.71 14.15 -19.67
CA LEU A 17 26.07 14.60 -19.97
C LEU A 17 26.08 15.92 -20.76
N LEU A 18 25.15 16.14 -21.68
CA LEU A 18 25.03 17.39 -22.43
C LEU A 18 24.58 18.56 -21.55
N VAL A 19 23.57 18.34 -20.70
CA VAL A 19 22.96 19.41 -19.88
C VAL A 19 23.85 19.79 -18.70
N ILE A 20 24.34 18.81 -17.94
CA ILE A 20 25.17 19.05 -16.75
C ILE A 20 26.65 19.16 -17.11
N GLY A 21 27.09 18.43 -18.16
CA GLY A 21 28.50 18.27 -18.50
C GLY A 21 29.11 17.00 -17.89
N PRO A 22 30.00 16.29 -18.62
CA PRO A 22 30.64 15.05 -18.15
C PRO A 22 31.47 15.22 -16.89
N GLU A 23 32.06 16.41 -16.70
CA GLU A 23 32.93 16.71 -15.57
C GLU A 23 32.13 17.00 -14.28
N ARG A 24 30.90 17.51 -14.42
CA ARG A 24 30.06 17.92 -13.28
C ARG A 24 29.08 16.85 -12.83
N LEU A 25 28.65 15.96 -13.74
CA LEU A 25 27.78 14.83 -13.43
C LEU A 25 28.26 13.97 -12.24
N PRO A 26 29.54 13.55 -12.15
CA PRO A 26 30.01 12.77 -11.00
C PRO A 26 29.97 13.56 -9.69
N SER A 27 30.16 14.88 -9.73
CA SER A 27 30.06 15.74 -8.54
C SER A 27 28.61 15.85 -8.04
N VAL A 28 27.66 16.02 -8.96
CA VAL A 28 26.21 16.05 -8.65
C VAL A 28 25.75 14.71 -8.10
N ALA A 29 26.12 13.60 -8.73
CA ALA A 29 25.80 12.25 -8.26
C ALA A 29 26.35 11.98 -6.86
N ARG A 30 27.59 12.39 -6.57
CA ARG A 30 28.17 12.30 -5.22
C ARG A 30 27.41 13.15 -4.20
N SER A 31 26.99 14.35 -4.58
CA SER A 31 26.27 15.26 -3.68
C SER A 31 24.87 14.75 -3.37
N ALA A 32 24.12 14.33 -4.40
CA ALA A 32 22.82 13.69 -4.26
C ALA A 32 22.92 12.39 -3.46
N GLY A 33 23.93 11.56 -3.74
CA GLY A 33 24.20 10.33 -3.00
C GLY A 33 24.45 10.57 -1.52
N LYS A 34 25.20 11.62 -1.15
CA LYS A 34 25.40 12.02 0.26
C LYS A 34 24.08 12.42 0.93
N TRP A 35 23.19 13.11 0.22
CA TRP A 35 21.88 13.51 0.76
C TRP A 35 20.99 12.29 0.99
N ILE A 36 20.90 11.40 0.00
CA ILE A 36 20.15 10.14 0.10
C ILE A 36 20.71 9.27 1.22
N ALA A 37 22.04 9.18 1.35
CA ALA A 37 22.69 8.43 2.41
C ALA A 37 22.34 8.99 3.80
N LYS A 38 22.31 10.32 3.97
CA LYS A 38 21.89 10.95 5.23
C LYS A 38 20.43 10.61 5.57
N ILE A 39 19.52 10.68 4.59
CA ILE A 39 18.10 10.35 4.79
C ILE A 39 17.95 8.88 5.17
N LYS A 40 18.62 7.97 4.45
CA LYS A 40 18.61 6.54 4.76
C LYS A 40 19.14 6.28 6.17
N ASN A 41 20.24 6.92 6.55
CA ASN A 41 20.82 6.77 7.88
C ASN A 41 19.88 7.31 8.96
N PHE A 42 19.19 8.43 8.71
CA PHE A 42 18.18 8.98 9.63
C PHE A 42 17.01 8.01 9.83
N ILE A 43 16.47 7.44 8.75
CA ILE A 43 15.41 6.42 8.83
C ILE A 43 15.89 5.20 9.62
N ASN A 44 17.12 4.73 9.38
CA ASN A 44 17.70 3.62 10.10
C ASN A 44 17.90 3.93 11.59
N SER A 45 18.37 5.14 11.94
CA SER A 45 18.52 5.58 13.32
C SER A 45 17.17 5.64 14.03
N VAL A 46 16.17 6.28 13.42
CA VAL A 46 14.81 6.35 13.97
C VAL A 46 14.22 4.95 14.14
N LYS A 47 14.40 4.05 13.16
CA LYS A 47 13.97 2.65 13.29
C LYS A 47 14.65 1.96 14.48
N ASN A 48 15.96 2.14 14.64
CA ASN A 48 16.73 1.52 15.72
C ASN A 48 16.38 2.09 17.10
N ASP A 49 16.09 3.38 17.19
CA ASP A 49 15.68 4.05 18.44
C ASP A 49 14.25 3.65 18.81
N VAL A 50 13.34 3.61 17.82
CA VAL A 50 11.99 3.07 17.99
C VAL A 50 12.05 1.59 18.40
N GLU A 51 12.91 0.78 17.81
CA GLU A 51 13.06 -0.65 18.15
C GLU A 51 13.73 -0.88 19.53
N ARG A 52 14.40 0.14 20.08
CA ARG A 52 15.00 0.11 21.44
C ARG A 52 14.08 0.63 22.54
N GLU A 53 13.18 1.58 22.25
CA GLU A 53 12.19 2.09 23.22
C GLU A 53 10.83 1.40 23.10
N PHE A 54 10.36 1.12 21.88
CA PHE A 54 9.18 0.30 21.64
C PHE A 54 9.62 -1.17 21.53
N LYS A 55 9.58 -1.88 22.66
CA LYS A 55 9.45 -3.33 22.62
C LYS A 55 8.34 -3.67 21.62
N THR A 56 8.65 -4.60 20.72
CA THR A 56 7.79 -5.19 19.68
C THR A 56 6.36 -5.50 20.13
N GLU A 57 6.11 -5.62 21.44
CA GLU A 57 4.79 -5.79 22.04
C GLU A 57 3.79 -4.64 21.77
N GLU A 58 4.19 -3.37 21.64
CA GLU A 58 3.21 -2.26 21.56
C GLU A 58 2.75 -1.95 20.13
N LEU A 59 3.67 -1.98 19.16
CA LEU A 59 3.34 -1.95 17.73
C LEU A 59 2.55 -3.21 17.31
N GLN A 60 2.92 -4.37 17.85
CA GLN A 60 2.18 -5.62 17.63
C GLN A 60 0.79 -5.55 18.29
N LYS A 61 0.64 -4.97 19.49
CA LYS A 61 -0.66 -4.73 20.13
C LYS A 61 -1.54 -3.74 19.36
N MET A 62 -1.00 -2.65 18.79
CA MET A 62 -1.80 -1.73 17.97
C MET A 62 -2.28 -2.38 16.66
N LEU A 63 -1.42 -3.18 16.00
CA LEU A 63 -1.80 -3.95 14.82
C LEU A 63 -2.82 -5.06 15.15
N GLN A 64 -2.70 -5.67 16.33
CA GLN A 64 -3.60 -6.72 16.80
C GLN A 64 -4.95 -6.14 17.24
N GLN A 65 -4.98 -4.99 17.93
CA GLN A 65 -6.22 -4.24 18.24
C GLN A 65 -6.97 -3.81 16.98
N GLN A 66 -6.27 -3.32 15.95
CA GLN A 66 -6.92 -3.04 14.66
C GLN A 66 -7.43 -4.31 13.98
N GLN A 67 -6.73 -5.44 14.12
CA GLN A 67 -7.16 -6.71 13.54
C GLN A 67 -8.39 -7.29 14.24
N ASP A 68 -8.49 -7.14 15.57
CA ASP A 68 -9.66 -7.55 16.38
C ASP A 68 -10.86 -6.66 16.09
N GLU A 69 -10.66 -5.35 15.93
CA GLU A 69 -11.72 -4.41 15.53
C GLU A 69 -12.20 -4.72 14.11
N LEU A 70 -11.28 -5.01 13.17
CA LEU A 70 -11.63 -5.45 11.82
C LEU A 70 -12.30 -6.84 11.79
N GLN A 71 -11.97 -7.75 12.70
CA GLN A 71 -12.66 -9.05 12.83
C GLN A 71 -14.08 -8.88 13.36
N SER A 72 -14.29 -8.05 14.37
CA SER A 72 -15.64 -7.76 14.88
C SER A 72 -16.50 -7.03 13.84
N LEU A 73 -15.91 -6.13 13.05
CA LEU A 73 -16.56 -5.53 11.89
C LEU A 73 -16.86 -6.57 10.82
N LYS A 74 -15.96 -7.54 10.57
CA LYS A 74 -16.18 -8.62 9.63
C LYS A 74 -17.27 -9.58 10.09
N ASP A 75 -17.39 -9.85 11.40
CA ASP A 75 -18.46 -10.69 11.96
C ASP A 75 -19.80 -9.96 11.99
N VAL A 76 -19.82 -8.65 12.26
CA VAL A 76 -21.03 -7.82 12.12
C VAL A 76 -21.43 -7.70 10.65
N VAL A 77 -20.49 -7.48 9.74
CA VAL A 77 -20.75 -7.45 8.30
C VAL A 77 -21.17 -8.81 7.78
N ASN A 78 -20.59 -9.91 8.27
CA ASN A 78 -20.92 -11.27 7.81
C ASN A 78 -22.23 -11.78 8.43
N SER A 79 -22.54 -11.46 9.69
CA SER A 79 -23.83 -11.76 10.31
C SER A 79 -24.95 -10.90 9.72
N LYS A 80 -24.66 -9.63 9.42
CA LYS A 80 -25.59 -8.72 8.74
C LYS A 80 -25.70 -9.02 7.25
N ALA A 81 -24.66 -9.52 6.59
CA ALA A 81 -24.69 -10.05 5.22
C ALA A 81 -25.42 -11.39 5.17
N SER A 82 -25.23 -12.29 6.14
CA SER A 82 -25.98 -13.56 6.23
C SER A 82 -27.46 -13.31 6.59
N SER A 83 -27.75 -12.27 7.36
CA SER A 83 -29.12 -11.86 7.69
C SER A 83 -29.75 -11.04 6.55
N SER A 84 -28.97 -10.24 5.81
CA SER A 84 -29.42 -9.57 4.59
C SER A 84 -29.63 -10.56 3.44
N ASP A 85 -28.75 -11.53 3.22
CA ASP A 85 -28.85 -12.51 2.15
C ASP A 85 -30.08 -13.40 2.31
N ASN A 86 -30.39 -13.83 3.54
CA ASN A 86 -31.60 -14.60 3.81
C ASN A 86 -32.87 -13.75 3.73
N SER A 87 -32.84 -12.49 4.17
CA SER A 87 -34.02 -11.61 4.07
C SER A 87 -34.31 -11.21 2.62
N ILE A 88 -33.26 -10.98 1.82
CA ILE A 88 -33.36 -10.61 0.42
C ILE A 88 -33.74 -11.82 -0.45
N GLN A 89 -33.18 -13.01 -0.21
CA GLN A 89 -33.61 -14.22 -0.93
C GLN A 89 -35.08 -14.58 -0.64
N ASN A 90 -35.53 -14.46 0.60
CA ASN A 90 -36.92 -14.74 0.94
C ASN A 90 -37.89 -13.72 0.30
N GLU A 91 -37.53 -12.43 0.21
CA GLU A 91 -38.31 -11.45 -0.55
C GLU A 91 -38.31 -11.75 -2.06
N PHE A 92 -37.18 -12.14 -2.64
CA PHE A 92 -37.11 -12.50 -4.06
C PHE A 92 -37.92 -13.76 -4.39
N ASP A 93 -37.86 -14.80 -3.56
CA ASP A 93 -38.64 -16.03 -3.72
C ASP A 93 -40.15 -15.78 -3.55
N GLU A 94 -40.53 -14.88 -2.63
CA GLU A 94 -41.93 -14.50 -2.41
C GLU A 94 -42.48 -13.65 -3.57
N ILE A 95 -41.66 -12.77 -4.14
CA ILE A 95 -42.01 -12.00 -5.35
C ILE A 95 -42.12 -12.94 -6.56
N GLU A 96 -41.18 -13.87 -6.77
CA GLU A 96 -41.22 -14.83 -7.88
C GLU A 96 -42.47 -15.72 -7.81
N LYS A 97 -42.81 -16.20 -6.61
CA LYS A 97 -44.01 -17.03 -6.39
C LYS A 97 -45.30 -16.26 -6.64
N ASN A 98 -45.38 -14.99 -6.24
CA ASN A 98 -46.55 -14.16 -6.46
C ASN A 98 -46.72 -13.74 -7.92
N VAL A 99 -45.62 -13.52 -8.65
CA VAL A 99 -45.65 -13.24 -10.10
C VAL A 99 -46.08 -14.50 -10.88
N ARG A 100 -45.56 -15.67 -10.51
CA ARG A 100 -45.89 -16.95 -11.16
C ARG A 100 -47.31 -17.46 -10.84
N SER A 101 -47.89 -17.03 -9.73
CA SER A 101 -49.27 -17.37 -9.36
C SER A 101 -50.33 -16.48 -10.04
N LYS A 102 -49.93 -15.47 -10.82
CA LYS A 102 -50.82 -14.45 -11.39
C LYS A 102 -50.97 -14.52 -12.92
N GLU A 103 -50.37 -15.54 -13.55
CA GLU A 103 -50.73 -16.04 -14.90
C GLU A 103 -51.38 -17.42 -14.77
#